data_AF-A0A9W8CHC3-F1
#
_entry.id   AF-A0A9W8CHC3-F1
#
_cell.length_a   1.000
_cell.length_b   1.000
_cell.length_c   1.000
_cell.angle_alpha   90.00
_cell.angle_beta   90.00
_cell.angle_gamma   90.00
#
_symmetry.space_group_name_H-M   'P 1'
#
loop_
_entity.id
_entity.type
_entity.pdbx_description
1 polymer ?
#
loop_
_entity_poly.entity_id
_entity_poly.type
_entity_poly.pdbx_seq_one_letter_code
_entity_poly.pdbx_strand_id
1 'polypeptide(L)'
;MDSHIESLNDWVYNLREGFKVLPWDILSPLEGNPQIIQSPADKDASPKGWVVSNTTIGNNVWAQSNPEGNAGFEHKYRPVAAITVDDTSQKTVVFDFPLDLSMQPSAYTDFSIAQLFYTVNKMHDLAFLYGFDEAAGNFQDVNYSGKGKGNDAVVAFAQDGSTMNNAQFMSPPDGQHGIMRMYLWNTTEPNRDGSLEQDIVAHEFTHGISSRLTGGPSNADCLNSGEAGGMSEGWSDAVASVLRIRPSHTRSLNLAVGGYTFGSNIRTYPYSTSMQVNPLTYGMLNSAQFNE
;
A
#
# COMPACT_ATOMS: atom_id res chain seq x y z
N MET A 1 -14.87 23.17 -48.27
CA MET A 1 -15.02 21.81 -47.69
C MET A 1 -14.68 21.97 -46.24
N ASP A 2 -15.70 22.03 -45.39
CA ASP A 2 -15.53 22.19 -43.95
C ASP A 2 -15.19 20.82 -43.36
N SER A 3 -14.01 20.72 -42.75
CA SER A 3 -13.63 19.55 -41.98
C SER A 3 -14.31 19.63 -40.61
N HIS A 4 -15.25 18.73 -40.37
CA HIS A 4 -15.82 18.47 -39.04
C HIS A 4 -15.25 17.14 -38.52
N ILE A 5 -14.77 17.15 -37.28
CA ILE A 5 -14.29 15.96 -36.59
C ILE A 5 -15.52 15.16 -36.17
N GLU A 6 -15.76 14.00 -36.79
CA GLU A 6 -16.93 13.14 -36.48
C GLU A 6 -16.75 12.36 -35.17
N SER A 7 -15.51 12.12 -34.73
CA SER A 7 -15.22 11.62 -33.39
C SER A 7 -13.78 11.91 -32.97
N LEU A 8 -13.61 12.19 -31.67
CA LEU A 8 -12.34 12.04 -30.98
C LEU A 8 -12.37 10.66 -30.33
N ASN A 9 -11.82 9.64 -31.00
CA ASN A 9 -11.61 8.34 -30.36
C ASN A 9 -10.41 8.48 -29.44
N ASP A 10 -10.67 8.90 -28.20
CA ASP A 10 -9.72 8.72 -27.11
C ASP A 10 -9.66 7.21 -26.84
N TRP A 11 -8.53 6.58 -27.14
CA TRP A 11 -8.25 5.18 -26.80
C TRP A 11 -7.97 5.08 -25.29
N VAL A 12 -8.90 5.59 -24.49
CA VAL A 12 -8.92 5.41 -23.05
C VAL A 12 -8.93 3.90 -22.81
N TYR A 13 -8.09 3.50 -21.88
CA TYR A 13 -7.95 2.13 -21.42
C TYR A 13 -9.32 1.41 -21.30
N ASN A 14 -9.56 0.44 -22.20
CA ASN A 14 -10.85 -0.26 -22.39
C ASN A 14 -11.08 -1.41 -21.39
N LEU A 15 -10.40 -1.41 -20.25
CA LEU A 15 -10.62 -2.39 -19.20
C LEU A 15 -11.13 -1.68 -17.94
N ARG A 16 -12.35 -2.02 -17.53
CA ARG A 16 -12.86 -1.65 -16.21
C ARG A 16 -12.35 -2.64 -15.20
N GLU A 17 -11.93 -2.17 -14.04
CA GLU A 17 -11.37 -3.01 -12.99
C GLU A 17 -12.23 -2.91 -11.73
N GLY A 18 -12.48 -4.05 -11.08
CA GLY A 18 -13.26 -4.13 -9.86
C GLY A 18 -12.53 -4.95 -8.82
N PHE A 19 -12.53 -4.49 -7.57
CA PHE A 19 -11.82 -5.16 -6.48
C PHE A 19 -12.76 -5.35 -5.30
N LYS A 20 -12.96 -6.59 -4.86
CA LYS A 20 -13.57 -6.86 -3.56
C LYS A 20 -12.51 -6.77 -2.49
N VAL A 21 -12.56 -5.70 -1.72
CA VAL A 21 -11.54 -5.32 -0.72
C VAL A 21 -12.20 -4.62 0.44
N LEU A 22 -11.51 -4.50 1.57
CA LEU A 22 -11.78 -3.46 2.55
C LEU A 22 -11.56 -2.11 1.85
N PRO A 23 -12.60 -1.26 1.72
CA PRO A 23 -12.45 0.05 1.11
C PRO A 23 -11.41 0.90 1.82
N TRP A 24 -10.88 1.93 1.15
CA TRP A 24 -9.99 2.95 1.75
C TRP A 24 -10.55 3.57 3.07
N ASP A 25 -11.87 3.50 3.19
CA ASP A 25 -12.74 3.63 4.35
C ASP A 25 -12.41 2.95 5.68
N ILE A 26 -11.91 1.74 5.53
CA ILE A 26 -12.07 0.67 6.50
C ILE A 26 -10.67 0.19 6.84
N LEU A 27 -10.15 0.63 7.98
CA LEU A 27 -8.76 0.39 8.35
C LEU A 27 -8.41 -1.09 8.36
N SER A 28 -9.31 -1.91 8.88
CA SER A 28 -9.11 -3.33 9.08
C SER A 28 -10.46 -4.06 9.15
N PRO A 29 -10.47 -5.40 9.18
CA PRO A 29 -11.72 -6.16 9.32
C PRO A 29 -12.51 -5.90 10.61
N LEU A 30 -11.92 -5.24 11.61
CA LEU A 30 -12.64 -4.83 12.82
C LEU A 30 -13.58 -3.65 12.58
N GLU A 31 -13.35 -2.86 11.54
CA GLU A 31 -14.07 -1.62 11.27
C GLU A 31 -15.13 -1.76 10.16
N GLY A 32 -15.13 -2.85 9.41
CA GLY A 32 -16.10 -3.06 8.32
C GLY A 32 -15.88 -4.33 7.52
N ASN A 33 -16.74 -4.51 6.52
CA ASN A 33 -16.73 -5.67 5.63
C ASN A 33 -16.18 -5.30 4.25
N PRO A 34 -15.62 -6.28 3.50
CA PRO A 34 -15.22 -6.05 2.12
C PRO A 34 -16.38 -5.61 1.22
N GLN A 35 -16.09 -4.73 0.27
CA GLN A 35 -17.01 -4.24 -0.75
C GLN A 35 -16.34 -4.29 -2.13
N ILE A 36 -17.14 -4.39 -3.18
CA ILE A 36 -16.64 -4.24 -4.56
C ILE A 36 -16.48 -2.76 -4.88
N ILE A 37 -15.24 -2.33 -5.08
CA ILE A 37 -14.91 -1.00 -5.58
C ILE A 37 -14.64 -1.07 -7.08
N GLN A 38 -15.38 -0.29 -7.86
CA GLN A 38 -15.26 -0.24 -9.32
C GLN A 38 -14.39 0.93 -9.76
N SER A 39 -13.50 0.68 -10.72
CA SER A 39 -12.58 1.62 -11.36
C SER A 39 -11.92 2.58 -10.35
N PRO A 40 -11.21 2.07 -9.31
CA PRO A 40 -10.65 2.90 -8.25
C PRO A 40 -9.43 3.75 -8.64
N ALA A 41 -8.84 3.50 -9.82
CA ALA A 41 -7.65 4.20 -10.29
C ALA A 41 -7.91 5.69 -10.51
N ASP A 42 -6.99 6.51 -10.00
CA ASP A 42 -6.97 7.92 -10.33
C ASP A 42 -6.46 8.10 -11.78
N LYS A 43 -7.18 8.89 -12.57
CA LYS A 43 -6.87 9.06 -14.00
C LYS A 43 -5.59 9.88 -14.26
N ASP A 44 -5.16 10.70 -13.30
CA ASP A 44 -3.99 11.56 -13.45
C ASP A 44 -2.74 10.80 -13.02
N ALA A 45 -2.83 10.02 -11.93
CA ALA A 45 -1.73 9.18 -11.44
C ALA A 45 -1.60 7.84 -12.18
N SER A 46 -2.72 7.23 -12.52
CA SER A 46 -2.81 5.90 -13.17
C SER A 46 -3.65 5.99 -14.45
N PRO A 47 -3.20 6.72 -15.50
CA PRO A 47 -3.97 6.99 -16.72
C PRO A 47 -4.32 5.74 -17.55
N LYS A 48 -3.72 4.58 -17.22
CA LYS A 48 -3.97 3.28 -17.85
C LYS A 48 -4.65 2.28 -16.91
N GLY A 49 -5.23 2.75 -15.80
CA GLY A 49 -5.74 1.89 -14.72
C GLY A 49 -4.60 1.22 -13.94
N TRP A 50 -4.96 0.37 -12.99
CA TRP A 50 -3.97 -0.34 -12.17
C TRP A 50 -3.56 -1.68 -12.75
N VAL A 51 -4.46 -2.38 -13.44
CA VAL A 51 -4.21 -3.74 -13.92
C VAL A 51 -3.72 -3.71 -15.37
N VAL A 52 -2.80 -4.58 -15.78
CA VAL A 52 -2.42 -4.71 -17.22
C VAL A 52 -3.24 -5.80 -17.93
N SER A 53 -3.64 -6.84 -17.21
CA SER A 53 -4.38 -7.99 -17.75
C SER A 53 -5.48 -8.45 -16.78
N ASN A 54 -5.36 -9.63 -16.18
CA ASN A 54 -6.33 -10.14 -15.20
C ASN A 54 -5.67 -10.75 -13.96
N THR A 55 -4.51 -10.25 -13.60
CA THR A 55 -3.82 -10.61 -12.36
C THR A 55 -3.31 -9.34 -11.69
N THR A 56 -2.78 -9.46 -10.47
CA THR A 56 -2.31 -8.35 -9.63
C THR A 56 -0.94 -7.84 -10.05
N ILE A 57 -0.81 -7.52 -11.35
CA ILE A 57 0.35 -6.89 -11.97
C ILE A 57 -0.12 -5.61 -12.66
N GLY A 58 0.54 -4.52 -12.31
CA GLY A 58 0.24 -3.16 -12.73
C GLY A 58 1.48 -2.33 -12.98
N ASN A 59 1.28 -1.10 -13.46
CA ASN A 59 2.38 -0.14 -13.61
C ASN A 59 3.03 0.22 -12.26
N ASN A 60 2.23 0.28 -11.19
CA ASN A 60 2.66 0.81 -9.89
C ASN A 60 3.15 -0.29 -8.95
N VAL A 61 2.60 -1.50 -9.08
CA VAL A 61 2.84 -2.61 -8.15
C VAL A 61 2.63 -3.98 -8.81
N TRP A 62 3.48 -4.93 -8.40
CA TRP A 62 3.35 -6.36 -8.63
C TRP A 62 3.10 -7.01 -7.27
N ALA A 63 1.88 -7.49 -7.03
CA ALA A 63 1.51 -8.13 -5.77
C ALA A 63 1.38 -9.65 -5.93
N GLN A 64 1.95 -10.42 -5.01
CA GLN A 64 2.03 -11.89 -5.06
C GLN A 64 2.12 -12.48 -3.64
N SER A 65 1.92 -13.79 -3.49
CA SER A 65 2.27 -14.48 -2.24
C SER A 65 3.77 -14.81 -2.17
N ASN A 66 4.29 -14.98 -0.96
CA ASN A 66 5.67 -15.47 -0.76
C ASN A 66 5.84 -16.36 0.49
N PRO A 67 5.12 -17.49 0.58
CA PRO A 67 5.21 -18.36 1.75
C PRO A 67 6.60 -18.94 1.99
N GLU A 68 7.48 -18.97 0.97
CA GLU A 68 8.87 -19.42 1.13
C GLU A 68 9.82 -18.34 1.67
N GLY A 69 9.41 -17.07 1.72
CA GLY A 69 10.22 -15.97 2.25
C GLY A 69 11.49 -15.65 1.46
N ASN A 70 11.60 -16.09 0.21
CA ASN A 70 12.79 -15.82 -0.62
C ASN A 70 12.67 -14.49 -1.40
N ALA A 71 13.68 -14.18 -2.22
CA ALA A 71 13.77 -12.89 -2.92
C ALA A 71 13.14 -12.87 -4.32
N GLY A 72 12.94 -14.03 -4.97
CA GLY A 72 12.39 -14.07 -6.33
C GLY A 72 10.90 -13.71 -6.36
N PHE A 73 10.45 -12.98 -7.37
CA PHE A 73 9.08 -12.46 -7.44
C PHE A 73 8.36 -12.71 -8.76
N GLU A 74 9.11 -12.88 -9.85
CA GLU A 74 8.62 -12.91 -11.22
C GLU A 74 7.62 -14.06 -11.43
N HIS A 75 7.94 -15.23 -10.88
CA HIS A 75 7.16 -16.46 -11.03
C HIS A 75 6.34 -16.84 -9.79
N LYS A 76 6.19 -15.90 -8.84
CA LYS A 76 5.37 -16.14 -7.65
C LYS A 76 3.89 -16.19 -7.97
N TYR A 77 3.15 -16.88 -7.12
CA TYR A 77 1.72 -17.05 -7.28
C TYR A 77 0.99 -15.71 -7.16
N ARG A 78 0.08 -15.47 -8.11
CA ARG A 78 -0.84 -14.33 -8.13
C ARG A 78 -2.21 -14.84 -8.52
N PRO A 79 -3.28 -14.31 -7.93
CA PRO A 79 -4.61 -14.73 -8.27
C PRO A 79 -4.98 -14.22 -9.67
N VAL A 80 -5.88 -14.94 -10.35
CA VAL A 80 -6.37 -14.60 -11.68
C VAL A 80 -7.85 -14.24 -11.56
N ALA A 81 -8.20 -13.02 -11.91
CA ALA A 81 -9.54 -12.49 -11.87
C ALA A 81 -10.37 -12.94 -13.08
N ALA A 82 -11.69 -12.99 -12.88
CA ALA A 82 -12.64 -13.23 -13.95
C ALA A 82 -12.69 -12.02 -14.90
N ILE A 83 -12.81 -12.28 -16.20
CA ILE A 83 -13.05 -11.27 -17.22
C ILE A 83 -14.45 -11.46 -17.80
N THR A 84 -15.25 -10.40 -17.81
CA THR A 84 -16.50 -10.33 -18.54
C THR A 84 -16.40 -9.33 -19.68
N VAL A 85 -17.20 -9.55 -20.72
CA VAL A 85 -17.31 -8.65 -21.88
C VAL A 85 -18.78 -8.38 -22.10
N ASP A 86 -19.17 -7.11 -22.12
CA ASP A 86 -20.56 -6.73 -22.41
C ASP A 86 -20.85 -6.65 -23.92
N ASP A 87 -22.09 -6.33 -24.27
CA ASP A 87 -22.56 -6.18 -25.65
C ASP A 87 -21.89 -5.04 -26.42
N THR A 88 -21.29 -4.07 -25.71
CA THR A 88 -20.48 -2.98 -26.28
C THR A 88 -19.01 -3.37 -26.49
N SER A 89 -18.64 -4.63 -26.23
CA SER A 89 -17.24 -5.11 -26.22
C SER A 89 -16.37 -4.50 -25.11
N GLN A 90 -16.96 -3.85 -24.12
CA GLN A 90 -16.24 -3.35 -22.94
C GLN A 90 -15.82 -4.53 -22.07
N LYS A 91 -14.52 -4.63 -21.78
CA LYS A 91 -13.99 -5.65 -20.88
C LYS A 91 -14.07 -5.14 -19.44
N THR A 92 -14.45 -6.03 -18.53
CA THR A 92 -14.39 -5.79 -17.09
C THR A 92 -13.63 -6.95 -16.43
N VAL A 93 -12.61 -6.62 -15.64
CA VAL A 93 -11.90 -7.57 -14.77
C VAL A 93 -12.36 -7.36 -13.33
N VAL A 94 -12.76 -8.43 -12.64
CA VAL A 94 -13.21 -8.34 -11.24
C VAL A 94 -12.46 -9.34 -10.36
N PHE A 95 -11.72 -8.79 -9.39
CA PHE A 95 -11.03 -9.52 -8.33
C PHE A 95 -12.02 -9.72 -7.17
N ASP A 96 -12.93 -10.69 -7.30
CA ASP A 96 -13.91 -11.08 -6.27
C ASP A 96 -13.49 -12.39 -5.61
N PHE A 97 -12.57 -12.29 -4.65
CA PHE A 97 -12.12 -13.42 -3.85
C PHE A 97 -12.85 -13.45 -2.49
N PRO A 98 -13.11 -14.63 -1.92
CA PRO A 98 -13.74 -14.75 -0.62
C PRO A 98 -12.77 -14.39 0.52
N LEU A 99 -13.31 -13.84 1.61
CA LEU A 99 -12.61 -13.64 2.87
C LEU A 99 -13.37 -14.40 3.96
N ASP A 100 -12.70 -15.35 4.61
CA ASP A 100 -13.21 -16.06 5.79
C ASP A 100 -12.17 -15.98 6.92
N LEU A 101 -12.40 -15.07 7.86
CA LEU A 101 -11.50 -14.81 8.98
C LEU A 101 -11.58 -15.87 10.08
N SER A 102 -12.47 -16.87 9.96
CA SER A 102 -12.47 -18.03 10.85
C SER A 102 -11.40 -19.06 10.46
N MET A 103 -10.83 -18.93 9.26
CA MET A 103 -9.80 -19.81 8.71
C MET A 103 -8.41 -19.19 8.86
N GLN A 104 -7.36 -20.02 8.75
CA GLN A 104 -5.98 -19.55 8.68
C GLN A 104 -5.75 -18.72 7.39
N PRO A 105 -4.85 -17.72 7.41
CA PRO A 105 -4.59 -16.82 6.27
C PRO A 105 -4.33 -17.48 4.93
N SER A 106 -3.70 -18.65 4.92
CA SER A 106 -3.46 -19.42 3.71
C SER A 106 -4.74 -19.77 2.93
N ALA A 107 -5.89 -19.83 3.60
CA ALA A 107 -7.19 -20.11 3.00
C ALA A 107 -7.78 -18.93 2.20
N TYR A 108 -7.27 -17.71 2.39
CA TYR A 108 -7.73 -16.48 1.72
C TYR A 108 -6.59 -15.69 1.08
N THR A 109 -5.52 -16.38 0.65
CA THR A 109 -4.34 -15.80 -0.01
C THR A 109 -4.72 -14.89 -1.19
N ASP A 110 -5.69 -15.27 -2.01
CA ASP A 110 -6.12 -14.48 -3.17
C ASP A 110 -6.72 -13.13 -2.76
N PHE A 111 -7.53 -13.11 -1.71
CA PHE A 111 -8.09 -11.88 -1.16
C PHE A 111 -6.98 -11.01 -0.56
N SER A 112 -6.02 -11.61 0.16
CA SER A 112 -4.87 -10.91 0.73
C SER A 112 -4.03 -10.20 -0.33
N ILE A 113 -3.70 -10.89 -1.42
CA ILE A 113 -2.94 -10.32 -2.54
C ILE A 113 -3.74 -9.19 -3.22
N ALA A 114 -5.04 -9.38 -3.45
CA ALA A 114 -5.89 -8.35 -4.05
C ALA A 114 -6.04 -7.12 -3.15
N GLN A 115 -6.17 -7.30 -1.84
CA GLN A 115 -6.19 -6.21 -0.86
C GLN A 115 -4.87 -5.44 -0.86
N LEU A 116 -3.73 -6.14 -0.81
CA LEU A 116 -2.41 -5.51 -0.83
C LEU A 116 -2.21 -4.70 -2.12
N PHE A 117 -2.56 -5.29 -3.27
CA PHE A 117 -2.52 -4.62 -4.57
C PHE A 117 -3.38 -3.34 -4.57
N TYR A 118 -4.61 -3.40 -4.06
CA TYR A 118 -5.50 -2.25 -3.96
C TYR A 118 -4.90 -1.15 -3.08
N THR A 119 -4.46 -1.48 -1.87
CA THR A 119 -3.96 -0.49 -0.91
C THR A 119 -2.68 0.18 -1.39
N VAL A 120 -1.74 -0.58 -1.98
CA VAL A 120 -0.50 -0.02 -2.55
C VAL A 120 -0.79 0.90 -3.74
N ASN A 121 -1.71 0.54 -4.63
CA ASN A 121 -2.11 1.44 -5.73
C ASN A 121 -2.82 2.70 -5.22
N LYS A 122 -3.69 2.60 -4.21
CA LYS A 122 -4.30 3.80 -3.58
C LYS A 122 -3.25 4.72 -2.98
N MET A 123 -2.23 4.17 -2.32
CA MET A 123 -1.10 4.92 -1.78
C MET A 123 -0.30 5.59 -2.90
N HIS A 124 0.02 4.86 -3.98
CA HIS A 124 0.68 5.40 -5.16
C HIS A 124 -0.08 6.60 -5.73
N ASP A 125 -1.36 6.41 -6.06
CA ASP A 125 -2.17 7.45 -6.69
C ASP A 125 -2.28 8.68 -5.80
N LEU A 126 -2.49 8.48 -4.50
CA LEU A 126 -2.52 9.58 -3.54
C LEU A 126 -1.18 10.31 -3.47
N ALA A 127 -0.06 9.59 -3.34
CA ALA A 127 1.26 10.19 -3.25
C ALA A 127 1.61 10.98 -4.53
N PHE A 128 1.24 10.46 -5.70
CA PHE A 128 1.40 11.16 -6.98
C PHE A 128 0.69 12.51 -7.00
N LEU A 129 -0.58 12.55 -6.56
CA LEU A 129 -1.36 13.79 -6.47
C LEU A 129 -0.77 14.82 -5.49
N TYR A 130 0.04 14.36 -4.53
CA TYR A 130 0.78 15.20 -3.59
C TYR A 130 2.23 15.49 -4.04
N GLY A 131 2.59 15.14 -5.28
CA GLY A 131 3.87 15.50 -5.89
C GLY A 131 4.96 14.45 -5.77
N PHE A 132 4.68 13.25 -5.26
CA PHE A 132 5.56 12.10 -5.44
C PHE A 132 5.31 11.48 -6.82
N ASP A 133 5.70 12.24 -7.84
CA ASP A 133 5.58 11.90 -9.25
C ASP A 133 6.85 11.23 -9.79
N GLU A 134 6.87 10.98 -11.09
CA GLU A 134 7.99 10.34 -11.79
C GLU A 134 9.31 11.12 -11.63
N ALA A 135 9.27 12.46 -11.63
CA ALA A 135 10.49 13.25 -11.45
C ALA A 135 11.01 13.21 -10.02
N ALA A 136 10.11 13.03 -9.05
CA ALA A 136 10.41 12.82 -7.64
C ALA A 136 10.89 11.38 -7.33
N GLY A 137 10.90 10.48 -8.32
CA GLY A 137 11.31 9.08 -8.20
C GLY A 137 10.26 8.23 -7.51
N ASN A 138 9.00 8.33 -7.96
CA ASN A 138 7.95 7.39 -7.58
C ASN A 138 8.22 5.96 -8.09
N PHE A 139 7.36 5.02 -7.72
CA PHE A 139 7.52 3.60 -8.09
C PHE A 139 6.59 3.26 -9.26
N GLN A 140 7.15 3.15 -10.46
CA GLN A 140 6.42 2.80 -11.67
C GLN A 140 7.29 2.00 -12.65
N ASP A 141 6.73 0.97 -13.29
CA ASP A 141 7.43 0.30 -14.38
C ASP A 141 7.62 1.21 -15.59
N VAL A 142 6.62 2.02 -15.91
CA VAL A 142 6.64 2.98 -17.01
C VAL A 142 6.38 4.38 -16.49
N ASN A 143 7.32 5.28 -16.78
CA ASN A 143 7.19 6.72 -16.54
C ASN A 143 6.67 7.41 -17.81
N TYR A 144 5.39 7.78 -17.82
CA TYR A 144 4.71 8.34 -18.97
C TYR A 144 5.14 9.77 -19.29
N SER A 145 5.64 10.53 -18.30
CA SER A 145 6.21 11.87 -18.51
C SER A 145 7.63 11.83 -19.08
N GLY A 146 8.29 10.67 -19.05
CA GLY A 146 9.68 10.50 -19.45
C GLY A 146 10.71 11.07 -18.48
N LYS A 147 10.30 11.41 -17.25
CA LYS A 147 11.18 11.84 -16.15
C LYS A 147 11.43 10.69 -15.17
N GLY A 148 12.45 10.84 -14.31
CA GLY A 148 12.85 9.79 -13.37
C GLY A 148 13.38 8.53 -14.07
N LYS A 149 13.41 7.42 -13.34
CA LYS A 149 13.79 6.10 -13.86
C LYS A 149 12.71 5.09 -13.50
N GLY A 150 11.98 4.63 -14.52
CA GLY A 150 11.01 3.54 -14.34
C GLY A 150 11.67 2.16 -14.21
N ASN A 151 10.89 1.11 -14.50
CA ASN A 151 11.21 -0.28 -14.21
C ASN A 151 11.43 -0.52 -12.71
N ASP A 152 10.61 0.15 -11.90
CA ASP A 152 10.74 0.14 -10.45
C ASP A 152 9.42 0.10 -9.69
N ALA A 153 8.37 -0.48 -10.31
CA ALA A 153 7.12 -0.77 -9.60
C ALA A 153 7.37 -1.49 -8.26
N VAL A 154 6.52 -1.25 -7.27
CA VAL A 154 6.65 -1.94 -5.99
C VAL A 154 6.42 -3.44 -6.17
N VAL A 155 7.34 -4.26 -5.68
CA VAL A 155 7.16 -5.70 -5.55
C VAL A 155 6.61 -5.97 -4.16
N ALA A 156 5.32 -6.31 -4.07
CA ALA A 156 4.60 -6.49 -2.83
C ALA A 156 4.32 -7.97 -2.54
N PHE A 157 4.85 -8.49 -1.44
CA PHE A 157 4.65 -9.86 -0.99
C PHE A 157 3.60 -9.91 0.13
N ALA A 158 2.46 -10.50 -0.18
CA ALA A 158 1.47 -10.88 0.82
C ALA A 158 1.86 -12.20 1.50
N GLN A 159 1.58 -12.30 2.79
CA GLN A 159 1.82 -13.51 3.59
C GLN A 159 3.26 -14.04 3.43
N ASP A 160 4.22 -13.14 3.46
CA ASP A 160 5.62 -13.50 3.30
C ASP A 160 6.08 -14.39 4.48
N GLY A 161 6.72 -15.51 4.16
CA GLY A 161 7.10 -16.53 5.15
C GLY A 161 8.48 -16.34 5.79
N SER A 162 9.19 -15.24 5.47
CA SER A 162 10.54 -15.01 6.00
C SER A 162 10.56 -14.67 7.50
N THR A 163 9.46 -14.14 8.04
CA THR A 163 9.27 -13.87 9.48
C THR A 163 7.77 -13.74 9.82
N MET A 164 7.45 -13.37 11.06
CA MET A 164 6.10 -13.07 11.53
C MET A 164 6.09 -11.79 12.37
N ASN A 165 4.89 -11.25 12.63
CA ASN A 165 4.63 -10.11 13.51
C ASN A 165 5.38 -8.82 13.16
N ASN A 166 5.49 -8.53 11.86
CA ASN A 166 6.13 -7.31 11.39
C ASN A 166 5.59 -6.93 9.99
N ALA A 167 6.19 -5.92 9.37
CA ALA A 167 6.23 -5.73 7.93
C ALA A 167 7.58 -5.09 7.56
N GLN A 168 7.86 -4.94 6.26
CA GLN A 168 9.08 -4.27 5.81
C GLN A 168 8.89 -3.65 4.44
N PHE A 169 9.49 -2.47 4.23
CA PHE A 169 9.73 -1.89 2.91
C PHE A 169 11.22 -1.63 2.67
N MET A 170 11.75 -2.16 1.58
CA MET A 170 13.09 -1.83 1.09
C MET A 170 12.99 -0.82 -0.06
N SER A 171 13.65 0.32 0.09
CA SER A 171 13.60 1.44 -0.85
C SER A 171 14.95 1.66 -1.53
N PRO A 172 15.34 0.87 -2.54
CA PRO A 172 16.54 1.18 -3.31
C PRO A 172 16.36 2.49 -4.10
N PRO A 173 17.46 3.10 -4.60
CA PRO A 173 17.39 4.27 -5.47
C PRO A 173 16.49 4.09 -6.69
N ASP A 174 15.98 5.20 -7.22
CA ASP A 174 15.13 5.30 -8.41
C ASP A 174 15.62 4.45 -9.59
N GLY A 175 14.68 3.73 -10.20
CA GLY A 175 14.95 2.71 -11.24
C GLY A 175 15.23 1.30 -10.70
N GLN A 176 14.99 1.05 -9.42
CA GLN A 176 15.03 -0.27 -8.79
C GLN A 176 13.78 -0.51 -7.96
N HIS A 177 13.16 -1.68 -8.10
CA HIS A 177 11.92 -2.04 -7.42
C HIS A 177 11.99 -1.81 -5.90
N GLY A 178 11.03 -1.06 -5.37
CA GLY A 178 10.73 -1.09 -3.95
C GLY A 178 10.20 -2.46 -3.55
N ILE A 179 10.65 -3.04 -2.44
CA ILE A 179 10.22 -4.38 -2.00
C ILE A 179 9.42 -4.26 -0.71
N MET A 180 8.11 -4.49 -0.79
CA MET A 180 7.22 -4.54 0.38
C MET A 180 6.98 -5.99 0.78
N ARG A 181 7.15 -6.31 2.06
CA ARG A 181 6.87 -7.62 2.65
C ARG A 181 5.85 -7.46 3.77
N MET A 182 4.68 -8.03 3.57
CA MET A 182 3.62 -8.10 4.58
C MET A 182 3.64 -9.48 5.22
N TYR A 183 3.77 -9.53 6.54
CA TYR A 183 3.85 -10.79 7.28
C TYR A 183 2.53 -11.17 7.94
N LEU A 184 2.44 -12.44 8.32
CA LEU A 184 1.38 -12.93 9.21
C LEU A 184 1.71 -12.59 10.67
N TRP A 185 0.66 -12.39 11.46
CA TRP A 185 0.72 -12.08 12.88
C TRP A 185 0.11 -13.22 13.69
N ASN A 186 0.87 -13.80 14.62
CA ASN A 186 0.46 -14.96 15.43
C ASN A 186 -0.01 -14.57 16.85
N THR A 187 -0.55 -13.36 16.98
CA THR A 187 -1.09 -12.82 18.24
C THR A 187 -2.48 -13.40 18.59
N THR A 188 -3.12 -14.08 17.63
CA THR A 188 -4.41 -14.78 17.78
C THR A 188 -4.42 -16.11 17.03
N GLU A 189 -5.44 -16.92 17.29
CA GLU A 189 -5.76 -18.13 16.51
C GLU A 189 -7.17 -17.98 15.91
N PRO A 190 -7.34 -18.01 14.57
CA PRO A 190 -6.28 -18.08 13.55
C PRO A 190 -5.36 -16.85 13.54
N ASN A 191 -4.22 -16.98 12.85
CA ASN A 191 -3.29 -15.86 12.63
C ASN A 191 -3.98 -14.72 11.88
N ARG A 192 -3.52 -13.48 12.07
CA ARG A 192 -3.98 -12.29 11.35
C ARG A 192 -3.05 -11.96 10.19
N ASP A 193 -3.60 -11.46 9.10
CA ASP A 193 -2.85 -11.10 7.91
C ASP A 193 -2.55 -9.60 7.89
N GLY A 194 -1.26 -9.24 7.86
CA GLY A 194 -0.82 -7.84 7.83
C GLY A 194 -1.33 -7.05 6.62
N SER A 195 -1.61 -7.73 5.50
CA SER A 195 -2.14 -7.11 4.28
C SER A 195 -3.56 -6.54 4.48
N LEU A 196 -4.27 -6.98 5.52
CA LEU A 196 -5.62 -6.53 5.86
C LEU A 196 -5.63 -5.36 6.84
N GLU A 197 -4.48 -4.87 7.26
CA GLU A 197 -4.36 -3.68 8.11
C GLU A 197 -3.76 -2.52 7.31
N GLN A 198 -4.62 -1.57 6.92
CA GLN A 198 -4.25 -0.52 5.97
C GLN A 198 -3.21 0.46 6.53
N ASP A 199 -3.18 0.70 7.85
CA ASP A 199 -2.16 1.59 8.43
C ASP A 199 -0.76 0.98 8.35
N ILE A 200 -0.60 -0.35 8.49
CA ILE A 200 0.70 -1.01 8.28
C ILE A 200 1.12 -0.91 6.82
N VAL A 201 0.23 -1.21 5.85
CA VAL A 201 0.58 -1.09 4.42
C VAL A 201 0.95 0.36 4.04
N ALA A 202 0.20 1.34 4.57
CA ALA A 202 0.48 2.76 4.35
C ALA A 202 1.80 3.20 5.02
N HIS A 203 2.10 2.68 6.21
CA HIS A 203 3.37 2.88 6.90
C HIS A 203 4.53 2.39 6.03
N GLU A 204 4.48 1.15 5.57
CA GLU A 204 5.51 0.57 4.71
C GLU A 204 5.71 1.36 3.41
N PHE A 205 4.62 1.72 2.72
CA PHE A 205 4.74 2.53 1.50
C PHE A 205 5.37 3.90 1.77
N THR A 206 5.14 4.47 2.96
CA THR A 206 5.71 5.77 3.35
C THR A 206 7.22 5.71 3.60
N HIS A 207 7.79 4.56 3.98
CA HIS A 207 9.24 4.37 3.91
C HIS A 207 9.77 4.51 2.49
N GLY A 208 9.03 4.01 1.50
CA GLY A 208 9.27 4.24 0.07
C GLY A 208 9.34 5.72 -0.29
N ILE A 209 8.27 6.46 0.04
CA ILE A 209 8.16 7.90 -0.23
C ILE A 209 9.30 8.67 0.44
N SER A 210 9.49 8.50 1.76
CA SER A 210 10.47 9.27 2.54
C SER A 210 11.90 8.97 2.10
N SER A 211 12.23 7.72 1.78
CA SER A 211 13.56 7.33 1.31
C SER A 211 13.89 7.91 -0.07
N ARG A 212 12.93 7.88 -1.01
CA ARG A 212 13.14 8.44 -2.36
C ARG A 212 13.23 9.96 -2.35
N LEU A 213 12.47 10.64 -1.49
CA LEU A 213 12.50 12.11 -1.40
C LEU A 213 13.72 12.64 -0.64
N THR A 214 14.14 11.98 0.44
CA THR A 214 15.20 12.51 1.31
C THR A 214 16.57 12.39 0.66
N GLY A 215 17.21 13.52 0.35
CA GLY A 215 18.49 13.55 -0.36
C GLY A 215 18.39 13.27 -1.86
N GLY A 216 17.15 13.13 -2.37
CA GLY A 216 16.83 12.97 -3.78
C GLY A 216 16.78 11.52 -4.27
N PRO A 217 16.07 11.26 -5.39
CA PRO A 217 15.66 9.92 -5.81
C PRO A 217 16.81 8.95 -6.11
N SER A 218 18.01 9.47 -6.39
CA SER A 218 19.20 8.65 -6.63
C SER A 218 19.95 8.21 -5.36
N ASN A 219 19.55 8.66 -4.18
CA ASN A 219 20.26 8.41 -2.92
C ASN A 219 19.32 7.84 -1.84
N ALA A 220 19.47 6.56 -1.54
CA ALA A 220 18.65 5.87 -0.53
C ALA A 220 19.29 5.86 0.88
N ASP A 221 20.48 6.44 1.06
CA ASP A 221 21.25 6.30 2.31
C ASP A 221 20.98 7.40 3.35
N CYS A 222 19.92 8.18 3.18
CA CYS A 222 19.69 9.40 3.96
C CYS A 222 18.94 9.20 5.28
N LEU A 223 18.32 8.04 5.49
CA LEU A 223 17.44 7.75 6.65
C LEU A 223 17.86 6.50 7.43
N ASN A 224 19.07 5.99 7.22
CA ASN A 224 19.47 4.65 7.71
C ASN A 224 19.90 4.59 9.18
N SER A 225 19.98 5.71 9.91
CA SER A 225 20.51 5.69 11.28
C SER A 225 20.08 6.87 12.15
N GLY A 226 20.10 6.65 13.46
CA GLY A 226 19.87 7.65 14.49
C GLY A 226 18.54 8.39 14.33
N GLU A 227 18.54 9.68 14.67
CA GLU A 227 17.32 10.50 14.62
C GLU A 227 16.66 10.53 13.22
N ALA A 228 17.44 10.42 12.14
CA ALA A 228 16.89 10.36 10.79
C ALA A 228 16.09 9.07 10.54
N GLY A 229 16.56 7.93 11.03
CA GLY A 229 15.81 6.67 10.98
C GLY A 229 14.55 6.72 11.83
N GLY A 230 14.65 7.24 13.06
CA GLY A 230 13.49 7.45 13.92
C GLY A 230 12.44 8.40 13.31
N MET A 231 12.87 9.43 12.58
CA MET A 231 11.95 10.29 11.81
C MET A 231 11.28 9.54 10.65
N SER A 232 11.97 8.60 9.98
CA SER A 232 11.36 7.76 8.94
C SER A 232 10.19 6.95 9.49
N GLU A 233 10.38 6.25 10.61
CA GLU A 233 9.31 5.54 11.33
C GLU A 233 8.17 6.49 11.72
N GLY A 234 8.50 7.67 12.24
CA GLY A 234 7.53 8.68 12.66
C GLY A 234 6.70 9.25 11.51
N TRP A 235 7.31 9.52 10.35
CA TRP A 235 6.59 9.96 9.16
C TRP A 235 5.66 8.88 8.64
N SER A 236 6.12 7.63 8.62
CA SER A 236 5.32 6.48 8.18
C SER A 236 4.06 6.31 9.04
N ASP A 237 4.20 6.38 10.36
CA ASP A 237 3.04 6.38 11.27
C ASP A 237 2.14 7.62 11.11
N ALA A 238 2.73 8.80 10.92
CA ALA A 238 1.98 10.04 10.79
C ALA A 238 1.11 10.03 9.52
N VAL A 239 1.66 9.62 8.38
CA VAL A 239 0.92 9.48 7.13
C VAL A 239 -0.20 8.44 7.30
N ALA A 240 0.12 7.23 7.78
CA ALA A 240 -0.88 6.19 8.02
C ALA A 240 -2.02 6.66 8.95
N SER A 241 -1.69 7.43 9.99
CA SER A 241 -2.63 8.02 10.94
C SER A 241 -3.52 9.10 10.32
N VAL A 242 -2.99 9.92 9.42
CA VAL A 242 -3.77 10.95 8.71
C VAL A 242 -4.78 10.32 7.76
N LEU A 243 -4.39 9.24 7.07
CA LEU A 243 -5.25 8.58 6.06
C LEU A 243 -6.52 7.95 6.63
N ARG A 244 -6.52 7.61 7.92
CA ARG A 244 -7.69 7.04 8.63
C ARG A 244 -8.58 8.08 9.31
N ILE A 245 -8.29 9.38 9.19
CA ILE A 245 -9.14 10.42 9.76
C ILE A 245 -10.48 10.48 9.02
N ARG A 246 -11.58 10.55 9.79
CA ARG A 246 -12.96 10.62 9.29
C ARG A 246 -13.62 11.92 9.76
N PRO A 247 -14.67 12.42 9.07
CA PRO A 247 -15.37 13.64 9.48
C PRO A 247 -15.94 13.61 10.90
N SER A 248 -16.22 12.43 11.45
CA SER A 248 -16.70 12.23 12.83
C SER A 248 -15.59 12.29 13.88
N HIS A 249 -14.31 12.20 13.48
CA HIS A 249 -13.19 12.22 14.41
C HIS A 249 -12.95 13.64 14.95
N THR A 250 -12.52 13.72 16.21
CA THR A 250 -12.22 14.97 16.89
C THR A 250 -10.81 14.94 17.44
N ARG A 251 -10.33 16.09 17.94
CA ARG A 251 -9.00 16.24 18.55
C ARG A 251 -8.72 15.24 19.68
N SER A 252 -9.75 14.74 20.36
CA SER A 252 -9.60 13.79 21.47
C SER A 252 -9.44 12.33 21.04
N LEU A 253 -9.50 12.03 19.74
CA LEU A 253 -9.27 10.68 19.24
C LEU A 253 -7.81 10.26 19.51
N ASN A 254 -7.65 9.07 20.06
CA ASN A 254 -6.35 8.40 20.15
C ASN A 254 -6.24 7.39 19.01
N LEU A 255 -5.13 7.41 18.29
CA LEU A 255 -4.89 6.52 17.15
C LEU A 255 -3.87 5.45 17.55
N ALA A 256 -4.32 4.20 17.54
CA ALA A 256 -3.45 3.04 17.74
C ALA A 256 -3.00 2.49 16.39
N VAL A 257 -1.72 2.13 16.28
CA VAL A 257 -1.15 1.50 15.07
C VAL A 257 -1.20 -0.02 15.21
N GLY A 258 -1.60 -0.73 14.14
CA GLY A 258 -1.63 -2.20 14.11
C GLY A 258 -2.72 -2.80 15.02
N GLY A 259 -3.83 -2.09 15.17
CA GLY A 259 -4.88 -2.44 16.14
C GLY A 259 -5.51 -3.81 15.89
N TYR A 260 -5.71 -4.19 14.63
CA TYR A 260 -6.21 -5.52 14.29
C TYR A 260 -5.12 -6.58 14.42
N THR A 261 -4.02 -6.50 13.68
CA THR A 261 -2.92 -7.46 13.65
C THR A 261 -2.32 -7.73 15.03
N PHE A 262 -2.01 -6.71 15.81
CA PHE A 262 -1.43 -6.87 17.15
C PHE A 262 -2.49 -7.07 18.25
N GLY A 263 -3.73 -6.64 18.00
CA GLY A 263 -4.83 -6.65 18.99
C GLY A 263 -4.80 -5.48 19.98
N SER A 264 -3.82 -4.59 19.85
CA SER A 264 -3.67 -3.35 20.61
C SER A 264 -2.75 -2.39 19.84
N ASN A 265 -2.23 -1.35 20.48
CA ASN A 265 -1.26 -0.46 19.85
C ASN A 265 0.15 -1.06 19.88
N ILE A 266 0.83 -1.12 18.74
CA ILE A 266 2.22 -1.61 18.68
C ILE A 266 3.24 -0.63 19.27
N ARG A 267 2.93 0.67 19.24
CA ARG A 267 3.81 1.72 19.76
C ARG A 267 3.69 1.84 21.29
N THR A 268 4.64 2.48 21.95
CA THR A 268 4.63 2.65 23.43
C THR A 268 3.38 3.39 23.93
N TYR A 269 2.94 4.39 23.17
CA TYR A 269 1.70 5.15 23.42
C TYR A 269 0.95 5.31 22.10
N PRO A 270 -0.40 5.39 22.12
CA PRO A 270 -1.13 5.78 20.93
C PRO A 270 -0.82 7.24 20.57
N TYR A 271 -0.97 7.60 19.29
CA TYR A 271 -0.93 9.01 18.90
C TYR A 271 -2.12 9.73 19.51
N SER A 272 -1.83 10.77 20.30
CA SER A 272 -2.83 11.51 21.06
C SER A 272 -2.43 12.97 21.18
N THR A 273 -3.43 13.85 21.24
CA THR A 273 -3.21 15.27 21.57
C THR A 273 -3.24 15.55 23.08
N SER A 274 -3.39 14.50 23.91
CA SER A 274 -3.35 14.55 25.36
C SER A 274 -1.99 14.10 25.87
N MET A 275 -1.27 15.00 26.54
CA MET A 275 0.03 14.68 27.18
C MET A 275 -0.12 13.74 28.39
N GLN A 276 -1.34 13.52 28.88
CA GLN A 276 -1.60 12.49 29.88
C GLN A 276 -1.64 11.08 29.26
N VAL A 277 -2.04 10.97 27.99
CA VAL A 277 -2.12 9.70 27.25
C VAL A 277 -0.78 9.38 26.58
N ASN A 278 -0.19 10.37 25.91
CA ASN A 278 1.13 10.25 25.29
C ASN A 278 2.05 11.34 25.84
N PRO A 279 2.92 11.02 26.80
CA PRO A 279 3.78 12.01 27.46
C PRO A 279 5.08 12.28 26.69
N LEU A 280 5.29 11.68 25.51
CA LEU A 280 6.56 11.76 24.79
C LEU A 280 6.90 13.19 24.39
N THR A 281 8.16 13.57 24.60
CA THR A 281 8.74 14.86 24.20
C THR A 281 10.14 14.63 23.65
N TYR A 282 10.67 15.60 22.89
CA TYR A 282 12.04 15.50 22.34
C TYR A 282 13.10 15.24 23.42
N GLY A 283 12.93 15.81 24.62
CA GLY A 283 13.87 15.59 25.74
C GLY A 283 13.95 14.15 26.23
N MET A 284 12.96 13.30 25.93
CA MET A 284 12.95 11.89 26.30
C MET A 284 13.91 11.03 25.48
N LEU A 285 14.37 11.52 24.31
CA LEU A 285 15.39 10.83 23.50
C LEU A 285 16.71 10.65 24.27
N ASN A 286 17.00 11.51 25.26
CA ASN A 286 18.18 11.39 26.11
C ASN A 286 18.04 10.36 27.24
N SER A 287 16.89 9.70 27.38
CA SER A 287 16.66 8.72 28.43
C SER A 287 17.14 7.33 28.00
N ALA A 288 17.53 6.51 28.97
CA ALA A 288 18.05 5.16 28.72
C ALA A 288 17.06 4.25 27.97
N GLN A 289 15.77 4.59 27.93
CA GLN A 289 14.75 3.85 27.19
C GLN A 289 14.75 4.14 25.68
N PHE A 290 15.29 5.28 25.24
CA PHE A 290 15.25 5.76 23.86
C PHE A 290 16.63 6.09 23.28
N ASN A 291 17.71 5.77 24.00
CA ASN A 291 19.06 5.79 23.43
C ASN A 291 19.21 4.56 22.53
N GLU A 292 19.18 4.78 21.21
CA GLU A 292 19.63 3.83 20.19
C GLU A 292 21.16 3.72 20.14
#